data_AF-A0A1Q9AAU1-F1
#
_entry.id   AF-A0A1Q9AAU1-F1
#
_cell.length_a   1.000
_cell.length_b   1.000
_cell.length_c   1.000
_cell.angle_alpha   90.00
_cell.angle_beta   90.00
_cell.angle_gamma   90.00
#
_symmetry.space_group_name_H-M   'P 1'
#
loop_
_entity.id
_entity.type
_entity.pdbx_description
1 polymer ?
#
loop_
_entity_poly.entity_id
_entity_poly.type
_entity_poly.pdbx_seq_one_letter_code
_entity_poly.pdbx_strand_id
1 'polypeptide(L)'
;MALQHYRYVSGTIIVIGKQPDGDSVRFRPDDENALADIYRAHLLRPAKDGSHQLRLEGIDTPETHYESKAQPRGGVARDYLLKDLIGFSSFTLSKETVTAAVPQTIQAGILTASADIHGRPISYLTLDGNPFASGDTGAIAPEVLKKSVNYRLIETGMAYPMLYSSAPVDQREAISAAARQARDAGLGVWAADKTERFAVTTLADLGWASGSHPDENEEAGTGRAQLIFPKLFRRACDFLKSGETDLVEWLAKTEGENDKVIVDNRVEVPLSQLLRRENDRYRFDADLTQAVFVEK
;
A
#
# COMPACT_ATOMS: atom_id res chain seq x y z
N MET A 1 -25.43 5.27 4.89
CA MET A 1 -23.96 5.20 5.05
C MET A 1 -23.50 6.57 5.48
N ALA A 2 -22.68 6.69 6.51
CA ALA A 2 -22.08 7.98 6.84
C ALA A 2 -21.09 8.33 5.71
N LEU A 3 -21.24 9.51 5.11
CA LEU A 3 -20.24 10.02 4.17
C LEU A 3 -18.96 10.29 4.97
N GLN A 4 -17.86 9.64 4.59
CA GLN A 4 -16.55 10.01 5.12
C GLN A 4 -16.19 11.37 4.51
N HIS A 5 -15.96 12.36 5.37
CA HIS A 5 -15.53 13.68 4.95
C HIS A 5 -14.02 13.77 5.07
N TYR A 6 -13.38 14.15 3.98
CA TYR A 6 -11.94 14.34 3.89
C TYR A 6 -11.61 15.81 4.05
N ARG A 7 -10.47 16.07 4.67
CA ARG A 7 -9.86 17.39 4.75
C ARG A 7 -8.68 17.44 3.79
N TYR A 8 -8.52 18.56 3.11
CA TYR A 8 -7.29 18.87 2.38
C TYR A 8 -6.26 19.46 3.34
N VAL A 9 -5.04 18.92 3.33
CA VAL A 9 -3.89 19.47 4.04
C VAL A 9 -2.79 19.73 3.03
N SER A 10 -2.40 21.01 2.89
CA SER A 10 -1.24 21.41 2.08
C SER A 10 0.05 21.07 2.79
N GLY A 11 1.08 20.75 2.02
CA GLY A 11 2.40 20.49 2.59
C GLY A 11 3.39 20.00 1.55
N THR A 12 4.46 19.40 2.03
CA THR A 12 5.61 19.08 1.21
C THR A 12 6.02 17.62 1.37
N ILE A 13 6.24 16.94 0.26
CA ILE A 13 6.86 15.61 0.22
C ILE A 13 8.37 15.74 0.40
N ILE A 14 8.90 14.95 1.34
CA ILE A 14 10.33 14.93 1.69
C ILE A 14 10.80 13.48 1.59
N VAL A 15 11.87 13.23 0.83
CA VAL A 15 12.40 11.87 0.66
C VAL A 15 13.82 11.70 1.17
N ILE A 16 14.63 12.77 1.18
CA ILE A 16 16.03 12.70 1.62
C ILE A 16 16.11 12.28 3.10
N GLY A 17 16.93 11.27 3.38
CA GLY A 17 17.08 10.64 4.69
C GLY A 17 15.93 9.70 5.06
N LYS A 18 15.01 9.41 4.14
CA LYS A 18 13.85 8.54 4.35
C LYS A 18 13.99 7.26 3.51
N GLN A 19 13.15 6.28 3.83
CA GLN A 19 13.07 4.99 3.14
C GLN A 19 11.67 4.83 2.54
N PRO A 20 11.31 5.60 1.50
CA PRO A 20 10.02 5.44 0.84
C PRO A 20 9.92 4.06 0.17
N ASP A 21 8.71 3.52 0.14
CA ASP A 21 8.34 2.33 -0.63
C ASP A 21 7.34 2.73 -1.74
N GLY A 22 6.58 1.79 -2.29
CA GLY A 22 5.60 2.08 -3.35
C GLY A 22 4.31 2.74 -2.87
N ASP A 23 3.99 2.72 -1.57
CA ASP A 23 2.73 3.24 -1.01
C ASP A 23 2.91 4.11 0.25
N SER A 24 4.15 4.53 0.51
CA SER A 24 4.51 5.26 1.70
C SER A 24 5.62 6.26 1.40
N VAL A 25 5.31 7.53 1.67
CA VAL A 25 6.22 8.67 1.56
C VAL A 25 6.06 9.56 2.78
N ARG A 26 7.08 10.39 3.06
CA ARG A 26 7.03 11.36 4.16
C ARG A 26 6.45 12.68 3.65
N PHE A 27 5.49 13.19 4.40
CA PHE A 27 4.79 14.44 4.13
C PHE A 27 4.89 15.35 5.35
N ARG A 28 5.29 16.60 5.15
CA ARG A 28 5.30 17.62 6.19
C ARG A 28 4.20 18.64 5.89
N PRO A 29 3.14 18.74 6.72
CA PRO A 29 2.11 19.75 6.57
C PRO A 29 2.71 21.16 6.60
N ASP A 30 2.11 22.09 5.87
CA ASP A 30 2.42 23.53 5.98
C ASP A 30 1.95 24.08 7.34
N ASP A 31 0.81 23.59 7.83
CA ASP A 31 0.27 23.81 9.18
C ASP A 31 -0.12 22.47 9.81
N GLU A 32 0.59 22.08 10.86
CA GLU A 32 0.34 20.84 11.60
C GLU A 32 -1.06 20.81 12.24
N ASN A 33 -1.61 21.98 12.59
CA ASN A 33 -2.95 22.05 13.19
C ASN A 33 -4.05 21.65 12.20
N ALA A 34 -3.76 21.65 10.89
CA ALA A 34 -4.69 21.15 9.88
C ALA A 34 -5.04 19.66 10.10
N LEU A 35 -4.18 18.89 10.78
CA LEU A 35 -4.42 17.49 11.13
C LEU A 35 -5.13 17.29 12.48
N ALA A 36 -5.37 18.34 13.27
CA ALA A 36 -5.85 18.20 14.66
C ALA A 36 -7.24 17.56 14.80
N ASP A 37 -8.12 17.75 13.79
CA ASP A 37 -9.53 17.34 13.87
C ASP A 37 -9.85 16.05 13.11
N ILE A 38 -8.86 15.40 12.50
CA ILE A 38 -9.11 14.13 11.82
C ILE A 38 -9.42 13.03 12.85
N TYR A 39 -10.16 12.01 12.44
CA TYR A 39 -10.45 10.89 13.32
C TYR A 39 -9.15 10.21 13.78
N ARG A 40 -9.02 9.92 15.07
CA ARG A 40 -7.79 9.38 15.69
C ARG A 40 -6.55 10.30 15.56
N ALA A 41 -6.71 11.62 15.39
CA ALA A 41 -5.58 12.57 15.36
C ALA A 41 -4.59 12.43 16.54
N HIS A 42 -5.07 12.07 17.74
CA HIS A 42 -4.22 11.80 18.92
C HIS A 42 -3.22 10.64 18.75
N LEU A 43 -3.42 9.77 17.75
CA LEU A 43 -2.50 8.69 17.42
C LEU A 43 -1.35 9.15 16.53
N LEU A 44 -1.44 10.32 15.89
CA LEU A 44 -0.40 10.81 14.97
C LEU A 44 0.98 10.80 15.62
N ARG A 45 2.00 10.38 14.86
CA ARG A 45 3.40 10.28 15.29
C ARG A 45 4.31 10.95 14.25
N PRO A 46 4.42 12.29 14.26
CA PRO A 46 5.38 12.98 13.40
C PRO A 46 6.82 12.59 13.76
N ALA A 47 7.70 12.59 12.76
CA ALA A 47 9.14 12.51 12.99
C ALA A 47 9.68 13.83 13.58
N LYS A 48 10.95 13.81 14.00
CA LYS A 48 11.65 14.98 14.58
C LYS A 48 11.66 16.21 13.66
N ASP A 49 11.57 16.02 12.35
CA ASP A 49 11.54 17.08 11.34
C ASP A 49 10.10 17.55 11.00
N GLY A 50 9.11 17.10 11.76
CA GLY A 50 7.69 17.40 11.56
C GLY A 50 7.01 16.58 10.44
N SER A 51 7.73 15.66 9.79
CA SER A 51 7.14 14.86 8.71
C SER A 51 6.40 13.62 9.23
N HIS A 52 5.20 13.39 8.71
CA HIS A 52 4.42 12.18 8.93
C HIS A 52 4.73 11.16 7.84
N GLN A 53 4.82 9.88 8.20
CA GLN A 53 4.78 8.82 7.20
C GLN A 53 3.32 8.66 6.76
N LEU A 54 3.04 8.77 5.47
CA LEU A 54 1.68 8.55 4.96
C LEU A 54 1.38 7.06 4.82
N ARG A 55 0.12 6.69 5.10
CA ARG A 55 -0.49 5.47 4.60
C ARG A 55 -1.32 5.86 3.38
N LEU A 56 -0.89 5.49 2.19
CA LEU A 56 -1.70 5.74 1.00
C LEU A 56 -2.95 4.85 1.02
N GLU A 57 -4.12 5.48 1.08
CA GLU A 57 -5.43 4.85 1.14
C GLU A 57 -5.71 3.96 -0.09
N GLY A 58 -6.36 2.82 0.13
CA GLY A 58 -6.88 1.94 -0.92
C GLY A 58 -5.84 1.08 -1.66
N ILE A 59 -4.56 1.15 -1.32
CA ILE A 59 -3.47 0.48 -2.05
C ILE A 59 -2.50 -0.27 -1.12
N ASP A 60 -1.84 -1.30 -1.65
CA ASP A 60 -0.71 -2.01 -1.02
C ASP A 60 0.25 -2.43 -2.14
N THR A 61 1.50 -1.98 -2.05
CA THR A 61 2.52 -2.13 -3.10
C THR A 61 3.54 -3.18 -2.74
N PRO A 62 4.23 -3.77 -3.73
CA PRO A 62 5.26 -4.75 -3.44
C PRO A 62 6.34 -4.16 -2.51
N GLU A 63 6.69 -4.93 -1.49
CA GLU A 63 7.57 -4.46 -0.41
C GLU A 63 8.97 -4.19 -0.92
N THR A 64 9.53 -3.01 -0.62
CA THR A 64 10.97 -2.77 -0.78
C THR A 64 11.76 -3.32 0.41
N HIS A 65 11.13 -3.40 1.58
CA HIS A 65 11.73 -3.93 2.80
C HIS A 65 10.68 -4.33 3.84
N TYR A 66 10.63 -5.60 4.17
CA TYR A 66 9.88 -6.14 5.32
C TYR A 66 10.69 -7.29 5.91
N GLU A 67 11.02 -7.21 7.20
CA GLU A 67 11.73 -8.31 7.88
C GLU A 67 13.03 -8.75 7.17
N SER A 68 13.77 -7.78 6.60
CA SER A 68 14.96 -7.90 5.74
C SER A 68 14.72 -8.46 4.32
N LYS A 69 13.46 -8.57 3.90
CA LYS A 69 13.06 -9.08 2.59
C LYS A 69 12.40 -8.04 1.71
N ALA A 70 12.68 -8.09 0.42
CA ALA A 70 12.04 -7.27 -0.60
C ALA A 70 11.29 -8.18 -1.58
N GLN A 71 10.12 -7.76 -2.05
CA GLN A 71 9.39 -8.45 -3.11
C GLN A 71 9.90 -8.02 -4.49
N PRO A 72 9.77 -8.88 -5.52
CA PRO A 72 9.93 -8.42 -6.90
C PRO A 72 9.04 -7.21 -7.19
N ARG A 73 9.49 -6.32 -8.09
CA ARG A 73 8.82 -5.04 -8.44
C ARG A 73 8.65 -4.02 -7.30
N GLY A 74 9.16 -4.25 -6.09
CA GLY A 74 9.09 -3.27 -5.01
C GLY A 74 9.83 -1.98 -5.34
N GLY A 75 11.05 -2.09 -5.87
CA GLY A 75 11.80 -0.94 -6.34
C GLY A 75 11.14 -0.24 -7.52
N VAL A 76 10.55 -1.01 -8.44
CA VAL A 76 9.82 -0.49 -9.61
C VAL A 76 8.63 0.38 -9.18
N ALA A 77 7.81 -0.09 -8.24
CA ALA A 77 6.65 0.65 -7.74
C ALA A 77 7.07 1.94 -7.01
N ARG A 78 8.10 1.88 -6.16
CA ARG A 78 8.67 3.06 -5.50
C ARG A 78 9.21 4.06 -6.51
N ASP A 79 9.99 3.61 -7.48
CA ASP A 79 10.59 4.48 -8.48
C ASP A 79 9.52 5.17 -9.33
N TYR A 80 8.46 4.45 -9.72
CA TYR A 80 7.31 5.01 -10.43
C TYR A 80 6.55 6.04 -9.58
N LEU A 81 6.30 5.74 -8.31
CA LEU A 81 5.69 6.68 -7.37
C LEU A 81 6.51 7.99 -7.30
N LEU A 82 7.82 7.89 -7.06
CA LEU A 82 8.66 9.05 -6.82
C LEU A 82 8.92 9.86 -8.09
N LYS A 83 9.26 9.20 -9.21
CA LYS A 83 9.65 9.87 -10.46
C LYS A 83 8.45 10.29 -11.28
N ASP A 84 7.57 9.34 -11.60
CA ASP A 84 6.52 9.52 -12.60
C ASP A 84 5.25 10.15 -12.02
N LEU A 85 4.93 9.89 -10.76
CA LEU A 85 3.72 10.43 -10.13
C LEU A 85 3.98 11.66 -9.27
N ILE A 86 5.01 11.64 -8.41
CA ILE A 86 5.32 12.77 -7.52
C ILE A 86 6.18 13.83 -8.23
N GLY A 87 7.07 13.44 -9.13
CA GLY A 87 7.86 14.37 -9.95
C GLY A 87 9.29 14.61 -9.47
N PHE A 88 9.87 13.70 -8.68
CA PHE A 88 11.32 13.70 -8.45
C PHE A 88 12.05 13.23 -9.71
N SER A 89 12.62 14.16 -10.47
CA SER A 89 13.38 13.87 -11.70
C SER A 89 14.54 12.88 -11.51
N SER A 90 15.17 12.87 -10.33
CA SER A 90 16.17 11.89 -9.96
C SER A 90 16.28 11.76 -8.45
N PHE A 91 16.76 10.60 -7.99
CA PHE A 91 17.16 10.37 -6.61
C PHE A 91 18.22 9.27 -6.54
N THR A 92 18.99 9.25 -5.46
CA THR A 92 20.01 8.24 -5.18
C THR A 92 19.65 7.51 -3.91
N LEU A 93 19.84 6.19 -3.91
CA LEU A 93 19.66 5.34 -2.74
C LEU A 93 21.00 4.86 -2.17
N SER A 94 21.06 4.70 -0.86
CA SER A 94 22.03 3.86 -0.17
C SER A 94 21.24 2.82 0.63
N LYS A 95 21.27 1.57 0.15
CA LYS A 95 20.26 0.54 0.51
C LYS A 95 18.86 1.08 0.17
N GLU A 96 17.96 1.17 1.14
CA GLU A 96 16.62 1.73 0.95
C GLU A 96 16.54 3.25 1.26
N THR A 97 17.61 3.85 1.77
CA THR A 97 17.59 5.25 2.20
C THR A 97 17.91 6.18 1.05
N VAL A 98 17.03 7.14 0.76
CA VAL A 98 17.31 8.21 -0.20
C VAL A 98 18.38 9.15 0.35
N THR A 99 19.50 9.29 -0.34
CA THR A 99 20.63 10.15 0.06
C THR A 99 20.66 11.48 -0.68
N ALA A 100 20.05 11.55 -1.86
CA ALA A 100 19.90 12.77 -2.65
C ALA A 100 18.63 12.67 -3.52
N ALA A 101 18.00 13.81 -3.81
CA ALA A 101 16.85 13.91 -4.70
C ALA A 101 16.81 15.26 -5.42
N VAL A 102 16.26 15.29 -6.64
CA VAL A 102 16.07 16.51 -7.45
C VAL A 102 14.60 16.58 -7.94
N PRO A 103 13.84 17.63 -7.56
CA PRO A 103 14.17 18.62 -6.54
C PRO A 103 14.31 17.99 -5.14
N GLN A 104 14.81 18.73 -4.16
CA GLN A 104 14.98 18.17 -2.80
C GLN A 104 13.65 17.83 -2.11
N THR A 105 12.60 18.58 -2.46
CA THR A 105 11.24 18.42 -1.96
C THR A 105 10.22 18.79 -3.04
N ILE A 106 9.00 18.29 -2.91
CA ILE A 106 7.88 18.56 -3.83
C ILE A 106 6.69 19.11 -3.05
N GLN A 107 6.07 20.19 -3.52
CA GLN A 107 4.80 20.67 -2.96
C GLN A 107 3.66 19.74 -3.34
N ALA A 108 2.79 19.44 -2.39
CA ALA A 108 1.69 18.51 -2.55
C ALA A 108 0.57 18.81 -1.56
N GLY A 109 -0.52 18.05 -1.64
CA GLY A 109 -1.50 17.99 -0.57
C GLY A 109 -1.99 16.57 -0.34
N ILE A 110 -2.61 16.37 0.82
CA ILE A 110 -3.28 15.10 1.15
C ILE A 110 -4.75 15.35 1.40
N LEU A 111 -5.59 14.41 0.96
CA LEU A 111 -6.99 14.30 1.35
C LEU A 111 -7.06 13.20 2.41
N THR A 112 -7.30 13.60 3.66
CA THR A 112 -7.24 12.69 4.81
C THR A 112 -8.44 12.88 5.73
N ALA A 113 -8.90 11.80 6.35
CA ALA A 113 -10.01 11.80 7.27
C ALA A 113 -9.67 11.13 8.61
N SER A 114 -8.57 10.37 8.68
CA SER A 114 -8.18 9.60 9.85
C SER A 114 -6.68 9.29 9.92
N ALA A 115 -6.23 8.87 11.10
CA ALA A 115 -4.93 8.25 11.30
C ALA A 115 -5.06 6.76 11.62
N ASP A 116 -4.09 5.96 11.17
CA ASP A 116 -3.99 4.54 11.50
C ASP A 116 -3.44 4.31 12.92
N ILE A 117 -3.48 3.06 13.37
CA ILE A 117 -2.99 2.65 14.70
C ILE A 117 -1.47 2.85 14.88
N HIS A 118 -0.71 3.02 13.80
CA HIS A 118 0.72 3.28 13.82
C HIS A 118 1.04 4.79 13.79
N GLY A 119 0.00 5.64 13.83
CA GLY A 119 0.13 7.09 13.85
C GLY A 119 0.42 7.71 12.50
N ARG A 120 0.06 7.04 11.40
CA ARG A 120 0.18 7.55 10.04
C ARG A 120 -1.14 8.15 9.57
N PRO A 121 -1.17 9.36 8.98
CA PRO A 121 -2.33 9.84 8.26
C PRO A 121 -2.71 8.88 7.12
N ILE A 122 -3.96 8.44 7.09
CA ILE A 122 -4.51 7.65 5.98
C ILE A 122 -5.00 8.63 4.92
N SER A 123 -4.43 8.56 3.72
CA SER A 123 -4.48 9.69 2.79
C SER A 123 -4.58 9.27 1.32
N TYR A 124 -5.34 10.04 0.55
CA TYR A 124 -5.13 10.18 -0.89
C TYR A 124 -4.15 11.34 -1.14
N LEU A 125 -3.02 11.06 -1.79
CA LEU A 125 -2.04 12.08 -2.16
C LEU A 125 -2.47 12.77 -3.46
N THR A 126 -2.44 14.10 -3.48
CA THR A 126 -2.81 14.93 -4.64
C THR A 126 -1.74 15.99 -4.93
N LEU A 127 -1.55 16.30 -6.21
CA LEU A 127 -0.72 17.40 -6.69
C LEU A 127 -1.54 18.56 -7.28
N ASP A 128 -2.87 18.38 -7.38
CA ASP A 128 -3.80 19.33 -8.02
C ASP A 128 -4.30 20.43 -7.04
N GLY A 129 -3.79 20.46 -5.80
CA GLY A 129 -4.21 21.40 -4.76
C GLY A 129 -5.53 21.02 -4.08
N ASN A 130 -6.15 21.99 -3.39
CA ASN A 130 -7.37 21.76 -2.61
C ASN A 130 -8.60 21.60 -3.53
N PRO A 131 -9.26 20.43 -3.55
CA PRO A 131 -10.46 20.22 -4.35
C PRO A 131 -11.73 20.76 -3.66
N PHE A 132 -11.66 21.14 -2.39
CA PHE A 132 -12.79 21.64 -1.60
C PHE A 132 -12.85 23.16 -1.60
N ALA A 133 -14.02 23.72 -1.31
CA ALA A 133 -14.11 25.13 -0.95
C ALA A 133 -13.21 25.40 0.28
N SER A 134 -12.59 26.59 0.33
CA SER A 134 -11.57 26.90 1.33
C SER A 134 -12.08 26.72 2.76
N GLY A 135 -11.41 25.88 3.54
CA GLY A 135 -11.75 25.60 4.95
C GLY A 135 -12.72 24.44 5.17
N ASP A 136 -13.27 23.84 4.11
CA ASP A 136 -14.27 22.77 4.24
C ASP A 136 -13.64 21.35 4.29
N THR A 137 -14.40 20.45 4.89
CA THR A 137 -14.26 19.00 4.68
C THR A 137 -15.32 18.54 3.69
N GLY A 138 -15.02 17.55 2.85
CA GLY A 138 -15.95 17.12 1.81
C GLY A 138 -15.75 15.68 1.38
N ALA A 139 -16.75 15.16 0.66
CA ALA A 139 -16.61 13.90 -0.05
C ALA A 139 -15.66 14.08 -1.24
N ILE A 140 -14.81 13.09 -1.51
CA ILE A 140 -13.93 13.09 -2.68
C ILE A 140 -14.75 12.73 -3.89
N ALA A 141 -14.89 13.67 -4.83
CA ALA A 141 -15.57 13.41 -6.09
C ALA A 141 -14.77 12.39 -6.95
N PRO A 142 -15.44 11.57 -7.78
CA PRO A 142 -14.77 10.54 -8.57
C PRO A 142 -13.61 11.05 -9.44
N GLU A 143 -13.75 12.23 -10.03
CA GLU A 143 -12.71 12.88 -10.83
C GLU A 143 -11.49 13.29 -10.00
N VAL A 144 -11.68 13.69 -8.74
CA VAL A 144 -10.58 14.00 -7.82
C VAL A 144 -9.87 12.72 -7.39
N LEU A 145 -10.64 11.67 -7.07
CA LEU A 145 -10.07 10.35 -6.74
C LEU A 145 -9.20 9.84 -7.88
N LYS A 146 -9.70 9.88 -9.13
CA LYS A 146 -8.97 9.39 -10.31
C LYS A 146 -7.64 10.09 -10.58
N LYS A 147 -7.51 11.33 -10.13
CA LYS A 147 -6.27 12.10 -10.22
C LYS A 147 -5.32 11.90 -9.05
N SER A 148 -5.79 11.31 -7.94
CA SER A 148 -4.91 11.01 -6.81
C SER A 148 -3.80 10.05 -7.23
N VAL A 149 -2.63 10.23 -6.64
CA VAL A 149 -1.46 9.35 -6.86
C VAL A 149 -1.83 7.89 -6.59
N ASN A 150 -2.64 7.64 -5.55
CA ASN A 150 -3.11 6.31 -5.17
C ASN A 150 -3.88 5.62 -6.30
N TYR A 151 -4.85 6.33 -6.91
CA TYR A 151 -5.63 5.77 -8.01
C TYR A 151 -4.76 5.50 -9.24
N ARG A 152 -3.82 6.41 -9.53
CA ARG A 152 -2.89 6.25 -10.65
C ARG A 152 -1.97 5.05 -10.48
N LEU A 153 -1.53 4.73 -9.26
CA LEU A 153 -0.78 3.50 -8.97
C LEU A 153 -1.60 2.23 -9.26
N ILE A 154 -2.90 2.24 -8.99
CA ILE A 154 -3.79 1.12 -9.32
C ILE A 154 -4.02 1.02 -10.83
N GLU A 155 -4.31 2.15 -11.47
CA GLU A 155 -4.58 2.24 -12.91
C GLU A 155 -3.40 1.73 -13.75
N THR A 156 -2.17 2.00 -13.32
CA THR A 156 -0.94 1.55 -14.01
C THR A 156 -0.43 0.19 -13.54
N GLY A 157 -1.14 -0.45 -12.61
CA GLY A 157 -0.77 -1.76 -12.07
C GLY A 157 0.49 -1.74 -11.21
N MET A 158 0.87 -0.61 -10.62
CA MET A 158 2.01 -0.53 -9.69
C MET A 158 1.65 -0.91 -8.25
N ALA A 159 0.35 -0.99 -7.94
CA ALA A 159 -0.17 -1.42 -6.65
C ALA A 159 -1.26 -2.48 -6.79
N TYR A 160 -1.41 -3.29 -5.73
CA TYR A 160 -2.62 -4.08 -5.52
C TYR A 160 -3.67 -3.22 -4.79
N PRO A 161 -4.97 -3.47 -5.04
CA PRO A 161 -6.02 -2.84 -4.24
C PRO A 161 -5.99 -3.39 -2.80
N MET A 162 -6.02 -2.48 -1.82
CA MET A 162 -6.14 -2.79 -0.40
C MET A 162 -7.30 -1.97 0.15
N LEU A 163 -8.50 -2.47 -0.08
CA LEU A 163 -9.74 -1.78 0.22
C LEU A 163 -10.11 -2.03 1.68
N TYR A 164 -10.43 -0.98 2.43
CA TYR A 164 -10.94 -1.10 3.79
C TYR A 164 -12.43 -0.81 3.87
N SER A 165 -13.17 -1.50 4.75
CA SER A 165 -14.61 -1.31 4.94
C SER A 165 -14.99 0.10 5.39
N SER A 166 -14.04 0.85 5.96
CA SER A 166 -14.20 2.25 6.35
C SER A 166 -14.22 3.22 5.16
N ALA A 167 -13.61 2.86 4.03
CA ALA A 167 -13.63 3.67 2.83
C ALA A 167 -15.03 3.65 2.17
N PRO A 168 -15.52 4.81 1.65
CA PRO A 168 -16.78 4.90 0.94
C PRO A 168 -16.91 3.88 -0.20
N VAL A 169 -18.13 3.35 -0.38
CA VAL A 169 -18.41 2.27 -1.35
C VAL A 169 -18.03 2.67 -2.77
N ASP A 170 -18.36 3.89 -3.18
CA ASP A 170 -18.05 4.44 -4.49
C ASP A 170 -16.54 4.53 -4.76
N GLN A 171 -15.74 4.90 -3.75
CA GLN A 171 -14.29 4.91 -3.85
C GLN A 171 -13.73 3.49 -3.99
N ARG A 172 -14.24 2.54 -3.19
CA ARG A 172 -13.86 1.12 -3.30
C ARG A 172 -14.21 0.54 -4.66
N GLU A 173 -15.40 0.82 -5.17
CA GLU A 173 -15.83 0.36 -6.50
C GLU A 173 -14.98 0.95 -7.62
N ALA A 174 -14.62 2.24 -7.53
CA ALA A 174 -13.76 2.90 -8.51
C ALA A 174 -12.35 2.30 -8.55
N ILE A 175 -11.74 2.07 -7.38
CA ILE A 175 -10.41 1.44 -7.25
C ILE A 175 -10.47 -0.01 -7.73
N SER A 176 -11.49 -0.76 -7.30
CA SER A 176 -11.71 -2.15 -7.69
C SER A 176 -11.86 -2.28 -9.22
N ALA A 177 -12.61 -1.37 -9.86
CA ALA A 177 -12.77 -1.35 -11.31
C ALA A 177 -11.45 -1.06 -12.05
N ALA A 178 -10.64 -0.10 -11.56
CA ALA A 178 -9.32 0.18 -12.13
C ALA A 178 -8.37 -1.00 -11.97
N ALA A 179 -8.36 -1.65 -10.80
CA ALA A 179 -7.53 -2.82 -10.53
C ALA A 179 -7.90 -3.99 -11.47
N ARG A 180 -9.19 -4.23 -11.73
CA ARG A 180 -9.62 -5.23 -12.72
C ARG A 180 -9.13 -4.89 -14.13
N GLN A 181 -9.25 -3.63 -14.55
CA GLN A 181 -8.76 -3.21 -15.88
C GLN A 181 -7.25 -3.41 -16.00
N ALA A 182 -6.48 -3.01 -14.99
CA ALA A 182 -5.03 -3.23 -14.97
C ALA A 182 -4.68 -4.73 -14.97
N ARG A 183 -5.45 -5.56 -14.27
CA ARG A 183 -5.29 -7.03 -14.28
C ARG A 183 -5.58 -7.62 -15.64
N ASP A 184 -6.72 -7.29 -16.24
CA ASP A 184 -7.15 -7.83 -17.53
C ASP A 184 -6.20 -7.41 -18.66
N ALA A 185 -5.56 -6.23 -18.53
CA ALA A 185 -4.52 -5.75 -19.43
C ALA A 185 -3.10 -6.29 -19.09
N GLY A 186 -2.94 -7.05 -18.00
CA GLY A 186 -1.64 -7.61 -17.59
C GLY A 186 -0.60 -6.55 -17.22
N LEU A 187 -1.01 -5.45 -16.58
CA LEU A 187 -0.12 -4.33 -16.25
C LEU A 187 0.65 -4.57 -14.93
N GLY A 188 1.91 -4.14 -14.90
CA GLY A 188 2.72 -4.05 -13.69
C GLY A 188 2.73 -5.34 -12.84
N VAL A 189 2.23 -5.25 -11.61
CA VAL A 189 2.14 -6.38 -10.66
C VAL A 189 1.35 -7.55 -11.25
N TRP A 190 0.30 -7.29 -12.03
CA TRP A 190 -0.57 -8.32 -12.58
C TRP A 190 0.11 -9.20 -13.63
N ALA A 191 1.17 -8.71 -14.29
CA ALA A 191 1.97 -9.52 -15.20
C ALA A 191 2.76 -10.63 -14.49
N ALA A 192 3.09 -10.43 -13.21
CA ALA A 192 3.96 -11.30 -12.43
C ALA A 192 3.28 -11.95 -11.21
N ASP A 193 2.04 -11.54 -10.89
CA ASP A 193 1.31 -11.96 -9.71
C ASP A 193 1.20 -13.49 -9.58
N LYS A 194 1.51 -13.99 -8.40
CA LYS A 194 1.36 -15.40 -8.00
C LYS A 194 0.40 -15.56 -6.83
N THR A 195 -0.35 -14.52 -6.46
CA THR A 195 -1.26 -14.56 -5.30
C THR A 195 -2.25 -15.71 -5.38
N GLU A 196 -2.78 -16.03 -6.56
CA GLU A 196 -3.70 -17.17 -6.71
C GLU A 196 -3.07 -18.47 -6.21
N ARG A 197 -1.77 -18.71 -6.47
CA ARG A 197 -1.08 -19.93 -6.05
C ARG A 197 0.43 -19.72 -5.88
N PHE A 198 0.92 -19.80 -4.65
CA PHE A 198 2.30 -19.46 -4.28
C PHE A 198 2.93 -20.46 -3.31
N ALA A 199 4.26 -20.59 -3.36
CA ALA A 199 5.04 -21.41 -2.43
C ALA A 199 5.49 -20.59 -1.19
N VAL A 200 5.48 -21.22 -0.01
CA VAL A 200 5.94 -20.62 1.26
C VAL A 200 6.76 -21.66 2.03
N THR A 201 7.86 -22.14 1.44
CA THR A 201 8.75 -23.11 2.11
C THR A 201 9.89 -22.41 2.84
N THR A 202 10.40 -21.33 2.25
CA THR A 202 11.48 -20.51 2.81
C THR A 202 11.27 -19.04 2.46
N LEU A 203 11.94 -18.13 3.17
CA LEU A 203 11.88 -16.70 2.84
C LEU A 203 12.38 -16.38 1.42
N ALA A 204 13.21 -17.24 0.82
CA ALA A 204 13.69 -17.07 -0.55
C ALA A 204 12.61 -17.33 -1.61
N ASP A 205 11.51 -17.99 -1.25
CA ASP A 205 10.37 -18.21 -2.17
C ASP A 205 9.51 -16.95 -2.31
N LEU A 206 9.63 -16.01 -1.37
CA LEU A 206 8.80 -14.82 -1.27
C LEU A 206 9.54 -13.55 -1.67
N GLY A 207 10.84 -13.48 -1.36
CA GLY A 207 11.59 -12.24 -1.52
C GLY A 207 13.10 -12.38 -1.46
N TRP A 208 13.75 -11.39 -2.02
CA TRP A 208 15.19 -11.20 -2.00
C TRP A 208 15.60 -10.56 -0.67
N ALA A 209 16.89 -10.58 -0.32
CA ALA A 209 17.34 -9.73 0.79
C ALA A 209 17.17 -8.25 0.41
N SER A 210 16.71 -7.40 1.32
CA SER A 210 16.58 -5.95 1.06
C SER A 210 17.92 -5.33 0.67
N GLY A 211 17.87 -4.35 -0.25
CA GLY A 211 19.05 -3.77 -0.91
C GLY A 211 19.78 -4.71 -1.88
N SER A 212 19.28 -5.93 -2.11
CA SER A 212 19.77 -6.75 -3.21
C SER A 212 19.25 -6.18 -4.52
N HIS A 213 20.09 -6.22 -5.54
CA HIS A 213 19.70 -5.95 -6.93
C HIS A 213 19.68 -7.29 -7.64
N PRO A 214 18.56 -8.04 -7.65
CA PRO A 214 18.49 -9.32 -8.34
C PRO A 214 18.51 -9.16 -9.89
N ASP A 215 18.93 -8.01 -10.39
CA ASP A 215 18.95 -7.55 -11.78
C ASP A 215 17.58 -7.71 -12.46
N GLU A 216 17.57 -8.09 -13.75
CA GLU A 216 16.39 -8.26 -14.61
C GLU A 216 15.23 -9.05 -13.97
N ASN A 217 15.55 -9.89 -12.98
CA ASN A 217 14.56 -10.69 -12.23
C ASN A 217 13.61 -9.84 -11.38
N GLU A 218 14.01 -8.63 -10.94
CA GLU A 218 13.12 -7.75 -10.18
C GLU A 218 11.98 -7.23 -11.05
N GLU A 219 12.30 -6.77 -12.26
CA GLU A 219 11.33 -6.26 -13.22
C GLU A 219 10.49 -7.39 -13.82
N ALA A 220 11.10 -8.54 -14.11
CA ALA A 220 10.38 -9.67 -14.69
C ALA A 220 9.52 -10.43 -13.66
N GLY A 221 9.79 -10.27 -12.36
CA GLY A 221 9.18 -11.09 -11.31
C GLY A 221 9.55 -12.58 -11.45
N THR A 222 10.72 -12.86 -12.00
CA THR A 222 11.22 -14.21 -12.30
C THR A 222 12.21 -14.70 -11.24
N GLY A 223 12.41 -16.01 -11.18
CA GLY A 223 13.32 -16.64 -10.23
C GLY A 223 12.57 -17.30 -9.06
N ARG A 224 13.26 -17.48 -7.93
CA ARG A 224 12.69 -18.19 -6.79
C ARG A 224 11.70 -17.33 -6.00
N ALA A 225 11.94 -16.02 -5.91
CA ALA A 225 11.02 -15.11 -5.24
C ALA A 225 9.77 -14.89 -6.10
N GLN A 226 8.61 -15.05 -5.48
CA GLN A 226 7.31 -14.88 -6.11
C GLN A 226 6.73 -13.54 -5.68
N LEU A 227 6.22 -12.77 -6.64
CA LEU A 227 5.41 -11.60 -6.33
C LEU A 227 4.02 -12.05 -5.89
N ILE A 228 3.61 -11.69 -4.69
CA ILE A 228 2.27 -11.93 -4.17
C ILE A 228 1.70 -10.66 -3.55
N PHE A 229 0.43 -10.69 -3.20
CA PHE A 229 -0.23 -9.59 -2.49
C PHE A 229 0.55 -9.22 -1.21
N PRO A 230 0.94 -7.94 -1.01
CA PRO A 230 1.90 -7.58 0.03
C PRO A 230 1.44 -7.91 1.46
N LYS A 231 0.14 -7.82 1.76
CA LYS A 231 -0.38 -8.33 3.03
C LYS A 231 -0.08 -9.81 3.24
N LEU A 232 -0.33 -10.66 2.25
CA LEU A 232 -0.03 -12.09 2.33
C LEU A 232 1.48 -12.34 2.43
N PHE A 233 2.29 -11.55 1.73
CA PHE A 233 3.74 -11.59 1.87
C PHE A 233 4.19 -11.33 3.31
N ARG A 234 3.67 -10.28 3.95
CA ARG A 234 3.97 -9.97 5.35
C ARG A 234 3.58 -11.13 6.27
N ARG A 235 2.35 -11.66 6.13
CA ARG A 235 1.87 -12.84 6.89
C ARG A 235 2.75 -14.07 6.68
N ALA A 236 3.17 -14.33 5.45
CA ALA A 236 4.01 -15.47 5.11
C ALA A 236 5.43 -15.34 5.67
N CYS A 237 6.01 -14.13 5.67
CA CYS A 237 7.28 -13.84 6.32
C CYS A 237 7.22 -14.07 7.85
N ASP A 238 6.17 -13.59 8.50
CA ASP A 238 5.97 -13.73 9.95
C ASP A 238 5.74 -15.20 10.35
N PHE A 239 4.92 -15.91 9.58
CA PHE A 239 4.73 -17.35 9.67
C PHE A 239 6.07 -18.11 9.61
N LEU A 240 6.90 -17.87 8.59
CA LEU A 240 8.17 -18.57 8.43
C LEU A 240 9.14 -18.31 9.61
N LYS A 241 9.06 -17.13 10.23
CA LYS A 241 9.85 -16.80 11.43
C LYS A 241 9.32 -17.44 12.70
N SER A 242 8.02 -17.69 12.79
CA SER A 242 7.40 -18.33 13.95
C SER A 242 7.85 -19.79 14.14
N GLY A 243 8.34 -20.44 13.08
CA GLY A 243 8.75 -21.85 13.10
C GLY A 243 7.58 -22.84 13.00
N GLU A 244 6.37 -22.35 12.75
CA GLU A 244 5.18 -23.17 12.52
C GLU A 244 5.24 -23.90 11.19
N THR A 245 4.36 -24.90 11.03
CA THR A 245 4.41 -25.82 9.88
C THR A 245 3.28 -25.61 8.87
N ASP A 246 2.29 -24.77 9.20
CA ASP A 246 1.14 -24.46 8.36
C ASP A 246 0.71 -23.00 8.53
N LEU A 247 0.68 -22.26 7.42
CA LEU A 247 0.32 -20.83 7.39
C LEU A 247 -1.15 -20.60 7.76
N VAL A 248 -2.05 -21.50 7.36
CA VAL A 248 -3.49 -21.36 7.61
C VAL A 248 -3.79 -21.57 9.09
N GLU A 249 -3.21 -22.62 9.68
CA GLU A 249 -3.33 -22.87 11.12
C GLU A 249 -2.66 -21.76 11.95
N TRP A 250 -1.49 -21.27 11.52
CA TRP A 250 -0.81 -20.15 12.18
C TRP A 250 -1.63 -18.87 12.14
N LEU A 251 -2.27 -18.54 11.01
CA LEU A 251 -3.20 -17.41 10.94
C LEU A 251 -4.39 -17.63 11.88
N ALA A 252 -5.00 -18.82 11.87
CA ALA A 252 -6.17 -19.12 12.70
C ALA A 252 -5.91 -18.90 14.20
N LYS A 253 -4.69 -19.17 14.69
CA LYS A 253 -4.30 -18.95 16.10
C LYS A 253 -3.74 -17.56 16.40
N THR A 254 -3.40 -16.77 15.37
CA THR A 254 -2.79 -15.44 15.53
C THR A 254 -3.80 -14.37 15.14
N GLU A 255 -4.73 -14.05 16.04
CA GLU A 255 -5.87 -13.15 15.77
C GLU A 255 -5.45 -11.77 15.23
N GLY A 256 -4.30 -11.25 15.68
CA GLY A 256 -3.71 -10.00 15.19
C GLY A 256 -3.32 -10.04 13.70
N GLU A 257 -3.11 -11.23 13.14
CA GLU A 257 -2.66 -11.47 11.77
C GLU A 257 -3.80 -11.96 10.86
N ASN A 258 -4.89 -12.45 11.45
CA ASN A 258 -6.04 -13.04 10.75
C ASN A 258 -7.14 -12.02 10.48
N ASP A 259 -6.84 -11.07 9.60
CA ASP A 259 -7.77 -9.99 9.24
C ASP A 259 -9.14 -10.51 8.81
N LYS A 260 -10.22 -9.80 9.14
CA LYS A 260 -11.54 -10.07 8.59
C LYS A 260 -11.62 -9.47 7.19
N VAL A 261 -12.19 -10.22 6.25
CA VAL A 261 -12.29 -9.87 4.85
C VAL A 261 -13.71 -10.10 4.38
N ILE A 262 -14.31 -9.08 3.79
CA ILE A 262 -15.57 -9.15 3.07
C ILE A 262 -15.24 -9.50 1.62
N VAL A 263 -15.74 -10.65 1.16
CA VAL A 263 -15.65 -11.09 -0.25
C VAL A 263 -17.04 -11.04 -0.87
N ASP A 264 -17.09 -10.68 -2.15
CA ASP A 264 -18.32 -10.54 -2.96
C ASP A 264 -19.39 -9.64 -2.30
N ASN A 265 -18.96 -8.64 -1.53
CA ASN A 265 -19.81 -7.71 -0.78
C ASN A 265 -20.84 -8.39 0.15
N ARG A 266 -20.62 -9.64 0.58
CA ARG A 266 -21.65 -10.42 1.30
C ARG A 266 -21.14 -11.23 2.47
N VAL A 267 -19.93 -11.78 2.38
CA VAL A 267 -19.45 -12.74 3.39
C VAL A 267 -18.21 -12.16 4.06
N GLU A 268 -18.33 -11.86 5.35
CA GLU A 268 -17.18 -11.58 6.20
C GLU A 268 -16.58 -12.90 6.70
N VAL A 269 -15.33 -13.17 6.31
CA VAL A 269 -14.58 -14.34 6.73
C VAL A 269 -13.19 -13.93 7.21
N PRO A 270 -12.56 -14.68 8.14
CA PRO A 270 -11.15 -14.48 8.45
C PRO A 270 -10.27 -14.80 7.23
N LEU A 271 -9.14 -14.10 7.10
CA LEU A 271 -8.15 -14.28 6.02
C LEU A 271 -7.70 -15.74 5.88
N SER A 272 -7.57 -16.47 7.00
CA SER A 272 -7.23 -17.89 7.00
C SER A 272 -8.22 -18.75 6.22
N GLN A 273 -9.51 -18.38 6.14
CA GLN A 273 -10.51 -19.11 5.36
C GLN A 273 -10.46 -18.81 3.85
N LEU A 274 -9.73 -17.77 3.44
CA LEU A 274 -9.45 -17.47 2.03
C LEU A 274 -8.19 -18.16 1.53
N LEU A 275 -7.50 -18.91 2.38
CA LEU A 275 -6.29 -19.63 2.05
C LEU A 275 -6.51 -21.14 2.21
N ARG A 276 -6.02 -21.90 1.24
CA ARG A 276 -5.95 -23.36 1.33
C ARG A 276 -4.54 -23.85 1.04
N ARG A 277 -4.07 -24.80 1.85
CA ARG A 277 -2.82 -25.50 1.57
C ARG A 277 -3.03 -26.56 0.51
N GLU A 278 -2.15 -26.56 -0.48
CA GLU A 278 -2.05 -27.54 -1.56
C GLU A 278 -0.63 -28.11 -1.58
N ASN A 279 -0.38 -29.15 -0.78
CA ASN A 279 0.96 -29.74 -0.58
C ASN A 279 1.99 -28.73 -0.05
N ASP A 280 2.91 -28.28 -0.90
CA ASP A 280 4.00 -27.33 -0.66
C ASP A 280 3.62 -25.88 -1.03
N ARG A 281 2.38 -25.65 -1.47
CA ARG A 281 1.86 -24.35 -1.90
C ARG A 281 0.61 -23.94 -1.14
N TYR A 282 0.28 -22.67 -1.25
CA TYR A 282 -0.98 -22.10 -0.78
C TYR A 282 -1.72 -21.48 -1.96
N ARG A 283 -3.05 -21.58 -1.91
CA ARG A 283 -3.97 -20.97 -2.85
C ARG A 283 -4.78 -19.88 -2.16
N PHE A 284 -4.90 -18.70 -2.77
CA PHE A 284 -5.83 -17.66 -2.33
C PHE A 284 -7.14 -17.77 -3.12
N ASP A 285 -8.23 -18.10 -2.43
CA ASP A 285 -9.53 -18.44 -3.03
C ASP A 285 -10.52 -17.26 -2.98
N ALA A 286 -10.09 -16.09 -3.45
CA ALA A 286 -10.95 -14.94 -3.65
C ALA A 286 -10.42 -14.05 -4.78
N ASP A 287 -11.31 -13.28 -5.42
CA ASP A 287 -10.88 -12.20 -6.31
C ASP A 287 -10.31 -11.05 -5.47
N LEU A 288 -8.98 -10.92 -5.47
CA LEU A 288 -8.27 -9.88 -4.75
C LEU A 288 -8.73 -8.46 -5.13
N THR A 289 -9.19 -8.25 -6.38
CA THR A 289 -9.70 -6.93 -6.81
C THR A 289 -11.00 -6.54 -6.13
N GLN A 290 -11.68 -7.49 -5.47
CA GLN A 290 -12.95 -7.29 -4.78
C GLN A 290 -12.87 -7.56 -3.28
N ALA A 291 -11.70 -7.97 -2.76
CA ALA A 291 -11.50 -8.21 -1.34
C ALA A 291 -11.51 -6.89 -0.56
N VAL A 292 -12.33 -6.82 0.50
CA VAL A 292 -12.45 -5.65 1.36
C VAL A 292 -12.11 -6.03 2.79
N PHE A 293 -11.03 -5.50 3.32
CA PHE A 293 -10.57 -5.78 4.67
C PHE A 293 -11.35 -4.95 5.69
N VAL A 294 -11.71 -5.57 6.82
CA VAL A 294 -12.33 -4.85 7.92
C VAL A 294 -11.23 -4.21 8.76
N GLU A 295 -11.34 -2.91 8.99
CA GLU A 295 -10.37 -2.15 9.79
C GLU A 295 -10.44 -2.57 11.27
N LYS A 296 -9.29 -2.57 11.96
CA LYS A 296 -9.16 -2.92 13.38
C LYS A 296 -9.26 -1.69 14.30
#